data_AF-A0A1Q9EH38-F1
#
_entry.id   AF-A0A1Q9EH38-F1
#
_cell.length_a   1.000
_cell.length_b   1.000
_cell.length_c   1.000
_cell.angle_alpha   90.00
_cell.angle_beta   90.00
_cell.angle_gamma   90.00
#
_symmetry.space_group_name_H-M   'P 1'
#
loop_
_entity.id
_entity.type
_entity.pdbx_description
1 polymer ?
#
loop_
_entity_poly.entity_id
_entity_poly.type
_entity_poly.pdbx_seq_one_letter_code
_entity_poly.pdbx_strand_id
1 'polypeptide(L)'
;MPPARSWKNEGVELASRRGNEQAAQMLVQAQVTVGFGYRTSSSCVKAMPAAHSSNNEGVELASRGNEQAAQMLVQAQSGEAFVPDSRRRCTLADMRKDLEALQKQQPRWRWRAKVVLAFYALARIAGSLPFTHNIVGCTSYCCPCYEEAVNAGKVCDAILRPLVTGFGLYVFIHRMDRFSVNNHLHKWSLATLCCLALPLCDGSMEHVLILTIKPGLPGLVMLLWEVLCNVLQVYMTILKLRALGWHRTARCCSVLSAIGLLCLVVTVAIFVAPNNDTDYHIELFFIMFIGCFFAVVGIQCWALCRAASRVIMQARGDEAVRWTACLLYANACLVPLGPALSFVSLGAFLQADGLPRTAVTVDVSFQVFNVIILSGMVGSTPMNLETLQKLAAHSGFGLTSGNKRVPFPGHISRGAADCVVSFPGKYSELWDKAVSSADAFSLACVFLTDADRAPWGCQWFEEWKRNVDRAAELQQTLHVFYFQDSKGKGKMHWDQLANEKARHAARKDSGLGASQTAEVAYLDKIGLSYVEHDIMEFEAFLTSQT
;
A
#
# COMPACT_ATOMS: atom_id res chain seq x y z
N MET A 1 49.32 57.71 11.49
CA MET A 1 49.10 56.55 10.60
C MET A 1 49.38 55.27 11.37
N PRO A 2 48.38 54.44 11.68
CA PRO A 2 48.58 53.09 12.20
C PRO A 2 48.47 52.02 11.09
N PRO A 3 49.07 50.82 11.25
CA PRO A 3 49.26 49.87 10.15
C PRO A 3 48.08 48.89 9.97
N ALA A 4 47.95 48.41 8.73
CA ALA A 4 46.93 47.48 8.25
C ALA A 4 47.12 46.05 8.79
N ARG A 5 46.01 45.40 9.20
CA ARG A 5 45.94 43.96 9.51
C ARG A 5 45.38 43.19 8.32
N SER A 6 46.17 42.24 7.84
CA SER A 6 45.79 41.20 6.87
C SER A 6 44.90 40.15 7.54
N TRP A 7 43.75 39.84 6.93
CA TRP A 7 42.90 38.69 7.28
C TRP A 7 43.15 37.56 6.27
N LYS A 8 43.54 36.38 6.77
CA LYS A 8 43.74 35.15 6.00
C LYS A 8 42.41 34.40 5.78
N ASN A 9 42.21 33.95 4.54
CA ASN A 9 41.12 33.10 4.08
C ASN A 9 41.37 31.61 4.41
N GLU A 10 41.09 31.18 5.64
CA GLU A 10 41.14 29.74 6.00
C GLU A 10 39.75 29.12 6.27
N GLY A 11 38.68 29.92 6.30
CA GLY A 11 37.32 29.45 6.62
C GLY A 11 36.51 28.85 5.48
N VAL A 12 36.87 29.13 4.21
CA VAL A 12 36.02 28.80 3.05
C VAL A 12 36.29 27.39 2.51
N GLU A 13 37.51 26.89 2.65
CA GLU A 13 37.92 25.61 2.06
C GLU A 13 37.45 24.40 2.89
N LEU A 14 37.40 24.54 4.22
CA LEU A 14 36.90 23.51 5.14
C LEU A 14 35.38 23.33 5.07
N ALA A 15 34.63 24.38 4.72
CA ALA A 15 33.18 24.31 4.55
C ALA A 15 32.80 23.61 3.23
N SER A 16 33.59 23.79 2.16
CA SER A 16 33.36 23.16 0.86
C SER A 16 33.65 21.65 0.89
N ARG A 17 34.73 21.22 1.59
CA ARG A 17 35.05 19.79 1.71
C ARG A 17 34.01 18.99 2.50
N ARG A 18 33.49 19.52 3.63
CA ARG A 18 32.43 18.83 4.40
C ARG A 18 31.10 18.73 3.65
N GLY A 19 30.79 19.70 2.78
CA GLY A 19 29.59 19.67 1.94
C GLY A 19 29.62 18.54 0.89
N ASN A 20 30.78 18.29 0.30
CA ASN A 20 30.94 17.27 -0.74
C ASN A 20 30.97 15.84 -0.18
N GLU A 21 31.54 15.63 1.02
CA GLU A 21 31.54 14.31 1.68
C GLU A 21 30.13 13.88 2.14
N GLN A 22 29.31 14.81 2.63
CA GLN A 22 27.92 14.51 3.01
C GLN A 22 27.02 14.23 1.81
N ALA A 23 27.23 14.92 0.68
CA ALA A 23 26.50 14.65 -0.56
C ALA A 23 26.84 13.28 -1.15
N ALA A 24 28.11 12.86 -1.09
CA ALA A 24 28.56 11.55 -1.56
C ALA A 24 28.02 10.40 -0.68
N GLN A 25 27.97 10.58 0.65
CA GLN A 25 27.40 9.57 1.56
C GLN A 25 25.88 9.39 1.37
N MET A 26 25.15 10.44 1.02
CA MET A 26 23.71 10.35 0.73
C MET A 26 23.39 9.63 -0.59
N LEU A 27 24.23 9.77 -1.61
CA LEU A 27 24.08 9.08 -2.89
C LEU A 27 24.34 7.57 -2.77
N VAL A 28 25.28 7.16 -1.91
CA VAL A 28 25.58 5.75 -1.63
C VAL A 28 24.45 5.07 -0.84
N GLN A 29 23.82 5.75 0.12
CA GLN A 29 22.65 5.20 0.84
C GLN A 29 21.41 5.02 -0.06
N ALA A 30 21.24 5.87 -1.08
CA ALA A 30 20.14 5.75 -2.04
C ALA A 30 20.29 4.52 -2.95
N GLN A 31 21.52 4.15 -3.34
CA GLN A 31 21.78 2.97 -4.17
C GLN A 31 21.59 1.65 -3.42
N VAL A 32 21.90 1.60 -2.11
CA VAL A 32 21.75 0.39 -1.28
C VAL A 32 20.27 -0.01 -1.08
N THR A 33 19.33 0.93 -1.22
CA THR A 33 17.88 0.67 -1.02
C THR A 33 17.22 0.01 -2.25
N VAL A 34 17.90 -0.02 -3.41
CA VAL A 34 17.34 -0.55 -4.68
C VAL A 34 17.83 -2.00 -4.98
N GLY A 35 18.62 -2.60 -4.09
CA GLY A 35 19.06 -3.99 -4.22
C GLY A 35 17.93 -5.01 -4.01
N PHE A 36 17.28 -5.42 -5.10
CA PHE A 36 16.32 -6.52 -5.14
C PHE A 36 17.00 -7.86 -4.79
N GLY A 37 16.63 -8.46 -3.66
CA GLY A 37 16.96 -9.84 -3.32
C GLY A 37 15.96 -10.82 -3.94
N TYR A 38 16.31 -11.43 -5.06
CA TYR A 38 15.70 -12.69 -5.50
C TYR A 38 16.36 -13.84 -4.72
N ARG A 39 15.65 -14.42 -3.75
CA ARG A 39 15.98 -15.75 -3.20
C ARG A 39 15.17 -16.78 -3.97
N THR A 40 15.82 -17.49 -4.87
CA THR A 40 15.29 -18.72 -5.48
C THR A 40 15.49 -19.88 -4.49
N SER A 41 14.39 -20.46 -4.01
CA SER A 41 14.43 -21.70 -3.24
C SER A 41 14.48 -22.90 -4.18
N SER A 42 15.66 -23.52 -4.28
CA SER A 42 15.84 -24.85 -4.86
C SER A 42 15.33 -25.90 -3.87
N SER A 43 14.28 -26.65 -4.23
CA SER A 43 13.83 -27.83 -3.48
C SER A 43 14.53 -29.06 -4.02
N CYS A 44 15.48 -29.56 -3.22
CA CYS A 44 16.13 -30.86 -3.40
C CYS A 44 15.14 -31.98 -3.05
N VAL A 45 14.93 -32.88 -4.00
CA VAL A 45 14.28 -34.19 -3.79
C VAL A 45 15.23 -35.07 -2.99
N LYS A 46 14.78 -35.64 -1.88
CA LYS A 46 15.42 -36.83 -1.30
C LYS A 46 14.40 -37.76 -0.66
N ALA A 47 14.54 -39.01 -1.04
CA ALA A 47 13.67 -40.14 -0.79
C ALA A 47 13.67 -40.62 0.67
N MET A 48 12.53 -41.19 1.08
CA MET A 48 12.43 -42.11 2.22
C MET A 48 13.19 -43.43 1.93
N PRO A 49 13.59 -44.14 2.99
CA PRO A 49 12.97 -45.46 3.16
C PRO A 49 12.52 -45.75 4.59
N ALA A 50 11.63 -46.73 4.65
CA ALA A 50 11.00 -47.35 5.80
C ALA A 50 11.97 -48.13 6.70
N ALA A 51 11.62 -48.33 7.97
CA ALA A 51 11.17 -49.64 8.51
C ALA A 51 11.36 -49.77 10.05
N HIS A 52 10.46 -50.59 10.64
CA HIS A 52 10.55 -51.36 11.90
C HIS A 52 10.56 -50.60 13.25
N SER A 53 9.56 -50.77 14.12
CA SER A 53 9.18 -51.94 14.96
C SER A 53 10.05 -52.08 16.21
N SER A 54 9.48 -51.81 17.40
CA SER A 54 9.31 -52.82 18.47
C SER A 54 8.77 -52.22 19.77
N ASN A 55 7.64 -52.78 20.20
CA ASN A 55 7.19 -53.14 21.55
C ASN A 55 8.11 -52.97 22.78
N ASN A 56 7.45 -52.53 23.88
CA ASN A 56 7.40 -53.05 25.27
C ASN A 56 7.52 -51.93 26.33
N GLU A 57 6.47 -51.76 27.14
CA GLU A 57 6.39 -52.17 28.58
C GLU A 57 7.56 -51.58 29.40
N GLY A 58 7.38 -50.73 30.40
CA GLY A 58 6.43 -50.71 31.51
C GLY A 58 7.20 -50.20 32.75
N VAL A 59 6.54 -50.13 33.89
CA VAL A 59 7.07 -49.88 35.26
C VAL A 59 6.91 -48.46 35.83
N GLU A 60 5.96 -48.39 36.77
CA GLU A 60 5.81 -47.41 37.85
C GLU A 60 7.02 -47.42 38.80
N LEU A 61 7.41 -46.26 39.35
CA LEU A 61 7.38 -45.98 40.80
C LEU A 61 8.00 -44.63 41.16
N ALA A 62 7.49 -44.09 42.26
CA ALA A 62 7.68 -42.77 42.83
C ALA A 62 9.05 -42.50 43.47
N SER A 63 9.46 -41.23 43.51
CA SER A 63 10.06 -40.53 44.68
C SER A 63 10.31 -39.07 44.27
N ARG A 64 9.67 -38.07 44.89
CA ARG A 64 9.99 -37.42 46.18
C ARG A 64 11.42 -36.86 46.24
N GLY A 65 11.53 -35.53 46.12
CA GLY A 65 12.60 -34.72 46.70
C GLY A 65 13.61 -34.15 45.70
N ASN A 66 13.56 -32.83 45.47
CA ASN A 66 14.61 -31.93 45.96
C ASN A 66 14.39 -30.48 45.51
N GLU A 67 13.86 -29.70 46.45
CA GLU A 67 14.12 -28.27 46.59
C GLU A 67 15.60 -28.06 46.91
N GLN A 68 16.47 -28.02 45.90
CA GLN A 68 17.88 -27.67 46.11
C GLN A 68 18.61 -27.14 44.86
N ALA A 69 17.87 -26.54 43.93
CA ALA A 69 18.44 -25.91 42.73
C ALA A 69 18.30 -24.37 42.68
N ALA A 70 17.83 -23.74 43.76
CA ALA A 70 17.49 -22.30 43.77
C ALA A 70 18.52 -21.37 44.46
N GLN A 71 19.68 -21.86 44.90
CA GLN A 71 20.62 -21.01 45.69
C GLN A 71 22.11 -21.11 45.32
N MET A 72 22.46 -21.63 44.16
CA MET A 72 23.86 -21.62 43.70
C MET A 72 23.96 -21.19 42.24
N LEU A 73 23.89 -19.87 42.00
CA LEU A 73 24.56 -19.18 40.87
C LEU A 73 24.38 -17.66 40.99
N VAL A 74 24.87 -17.08 42.08
CA VAL A 74 25.29 -15.68 42.14
C VAL A 74 26.73 -15.68 42.62
N GLN A 75 27.66 -15.63 41.67
CA GLN A 75 28.99 -15.01 41.73
C GLN A 75 29.89 -15.66 40.68
N ALA A 76 29.97 -15.05 39.50
CA ALA A 76 31.24 -14.86 38.79
C ALA A 76 30.99 -14.07 37.49
N GLN A 77 31.96 -13.19 37.20
CA GLN A 77 32.22 -12.48 35.93
C GLN A 77 31.61 -11.09 35.77
N SER A 78 32.32 -10.13 36.39
CA SER A 78 32.58 -8.81 35.85
C SER A 78 33.36 -8.92 34.53
N GLY A 79 32.65 -9.02 33.41
CA GLY A 79 33.15 -8.67 32.09
C GLY A 79 32.28 -7.55 31.56
N GLU A 80 32.89 -6.46 31.08
CA GLU A 80 32.21 -5.37 30.35
C GLU A 80 31.54 -5.94 29.10
N ALA A 81 30.34 -6.49 29.28
CA ALA A 81 29.45 -6.82 28.20
C ALA A 81 28.84 -5.52 27.70
N PHE A 82 29.00 -5.27 26.41
CA PHE A 82 28.24 -4.28 25.65
C PHE A 82 26.76 -4.45 26.00
N VAL A 83 26.23 -3.58 26.86
CA VAL A 83 24.80 -3.56 27.20
C VAL A 83 24.09 -3.24 25.89
N PRO A 84 23.35 -4.19 25.29
CA PRO A 84 22.52 -3.87 24.14
C PRO A 84 21.52 -2.87 24.67
N ASP A 85 21.52 -1.68 24.07
CA ASP A 85 20.69 -0.56 24.48
C ASP A 85 19.27 -1.08 24.69
N SER A 86 18.90 -1.25 25.97
CA SER A 86 17.68 -1.94 26.35
C SER A 86 16.57 -1.18 25.66
N ARG A 87 15.71 -1.87 24.89
CA ARG A 87 14.55 -1.29 24.20
C ARG A 87 13.71 -0.50 25.19
N ARG A 88 14.09 0.75 25.42
CA ARG A 88 13.33 1.70 26.19
C ARG A 88 12.08 1.91 25.35
N ARG A 89 10.94 1.42 25.85
CA ARG A 89 9.66 1.60 25.17
C ARG A 89 9.46 3.10 25.04
N CYS A 90 9.69 3.60 23.84
CA CYS A 90 9.48 5.00 23.51
C CYS A 90 8.02 5.30 23.85
N THR A 91 7.78 6.17 24.82
CA THR A 91 6.42 6.47 25.23
C THR A 91 5.74 7.29 24.13
N LEU A 92 4.41 7.26 24.07
CA LEU A 92 3.65 8.05 23.09
C LEU A 92 3.94 9.57 23.23
N ALA A 93 4.32 10.00 24.45
CA ALA A 93 4.78 11.35 24.73
C ALA A 93 6.16 11.66 24.12
N ASP A 94 7.11 10.71 24.16
CA ASP A 94 8.43 10.87 23.54
C ASP A 94 8.30 10.95 22.02
N MET A 95 7.47 10.09 21.41
CA MET A 95 7.16 10.15 19.98
C MET A 95 6.50 11.50 19.58
N ARG A 96 5.61 12.03 20.42
CA ARG A 96 4.97 13.34 20.17
C ARG A 96 5.99 14.47 20.22
N LYS A 97 6.91 14.44 21.19
CA LYS A 97 7.97 15.44 21.34
C LYS A 97 8.97 15.39 20.18
N ASP A 98 9.30 14.19 19.68
CA ASP A 98 10.13 14.01 18.49
C ASP A 98 9.42 14.50 17.22
N LEU A 99 8.12 14.27 17.10
CA LEU A 99 7.29 14.82 16.01
C LEU A 99 7.27 16.36 16.03
N GLU A 100 7.09 16.96 17.22
CA GLU A 100 7.12 18.41 17.39
C GLU A 100 8.52 19.00 17.12
N ALA A 101 9.59 18.28 17.51
CA ALA A 101 10.97 18.67 17.23
C ALA A 101 11.30 18.59 15.73
N LEU A 102 10.86 17.53 15.05
CA LEU A 102 10.96 17.39 13.60
C LEU A 102 10.16 18.49 12.89
N GLN A 103 8.95 18.81 13.37
CA GLN A 103 8.12 19.89 12.84
C GLN A 103 8.81 21.26 12.98
N LYS A 104 9.53 21.51 14.09
CA LYS A 104 10.35 22.72 14.27
C LYS A 104 11.60 22.75 13.39
N GLN A 105 12.20 21.61 13.05
CA GLN A 105 13.35 21.53 12.14
C GLN A 105 12.97 21.58 10.64
N GLN A 106 11.69 21.44 10.30
CA GLN A 106 11.24 21.37 8.92
C GLN A 106 11.41 22.62 8.01
N PRO A 107 11.50 23.89 8.48
CA PRO A 107 11.41 25.02 7.55
C PRO A 107 12.65 25.17 6.65
N ARG A 108 13.84 24.77 7.12
CA ARG A 108 15.10 25.03 6.39
C ARG A 108 15.30 24.11 5.19
N TRP A 109 15.01 22.81 5.30
CA TRP A 109 15.20 21.88 4.18
C TRP A 109 14.14 22.09 3.10
N ARG A 110 12.89 22.45 3.47
CA ARG A 110 11.80 22.73 2.52
C ARG A 110 12.16 23.86 1.57
N TRP A 111 12.73 24.94 2.10
CA TRP A 111 13.16 26.07 1.28
C TRP A 111 14.28 25.67 0.32
N ARG A 112 15.29 24.92 0.81
CA ARG A 112 16.38 24.41 -0.05
C ARG A 112 15.86 23.51 -1.17
N ALA A 113 14.94 22.60 -0.86
CA ALA A 113 14.34 21.71 -1.85
C ALA A 113 13.54 22.47 -2.93
N LYS A 114 12.80 23.52 -2.53
CA LYS A 114 12.10 24.41 -3.48
C LYS A 114 13.07 25.16 -4.39
N VAL A 115 14.16 25.66 -3.84
CA VAL A 115 15.22 26.35 -4.60
C VAL A 115 15.89 25.40 -5.59
N VAL A 116 16.29 24.20 -5.14
CA VAL A 116 16.87 23.16 -6.01
C VAL A 116 15.91 22.82 -7.16
N LEU A 117 14.62 22.71 -6.88
CA LEU A 117 13.63 22.40 -7.90
C LEU A 117 13.41 23.54 -8.91
N ALA A 118 13.43 24.79 -8.44
CA ALA A 118 13.40 25.96 -9.33
C ALA A 118 14.63 25.98 -10.25
N PHE A 119 15.83 25.74 -9.71
CA PHE A 119 17.05 25.62 -10.51
C PHE A 119 17.00 24.45 -11.48
N TYR A 120 16.44 23.31 -11.08
CA TYR A 120 16.24 22.16 -11.95
C TYR A 120 15.34 22.50 -13.15
N ALA A 121 14.19 23.15 -12.92
CA ALA A 121 13.30 23.57 -13.99
C ALA A 121 13.97 24.58 -14.92
N LEU A 122 14.64 25.60 -14.36
CA LEU A 122 15.38 26.59 -15.15
C LEU A 122 16.52 25.96 -15.97
N ALA A 123 17.27 25.02 -15.38
CA ALA A 123 18.34 24.32 -16.08
C ALA A 123 17.81 23.47 -17.23
N ARG A 124 16.66 22.81 -17.08
CA ARG A 124 16.02 22.06 -18.17
C ARG A 124 15.51 22.97 -19.28
N ILE A 125 14.91 24.11 -18.95
CA ILE A 125 14.48 25.10 -19.93
C ILE A 125 15.71 25.63 -20.69
N ALA A 126 16.75 26.07 -19.97
CA ALA A 126 17.98 26.58 -20.56
C ALA A 126 18.71 25.53 -21.41
N GLY A 127 18.71 24.26 -21.01
CA GLY A 127 19.28 23.16 -21.79
C GLY A 127 18.47 22.79 -23.03
N SER A 128 17.18 23.13 -23.08
CA SER A 128 16.28 22.80 -24.20
C SER A 128 16.21 23.92 -25.24
N LEU A 129 16.35 25.19 -24.83
CA LEU A 129 16.26 26.36 -25.71
C LEU A 129 17.27 26.35 -26.88
N PRO A 130 18.56 26.00 -26.73
CA PRO A 130 19.51 25.94 -27.85
C PRO A 130 19.07 24.99 -28.98
N PHE A 131 18.34 23.94 -28.63
CA PHE A 131 17.82 22.95 -29.58
C PHE A 131 16.53 23.41 -30.27
N THR A 132 15.89 24.48 -29.80
CA THR A 132 14.78 25.11 -30.50
C THR A 132 15.23 26.02 -31.65
N HIS A 133 16.49 26.49 -31.61
CA HIS A 133 17.03 27.46 -32.56
C HIS A 133 17.87 26.82 -33.70
N ASN A 134 18.31 25.56 -33.55
CA ASN A 134 19.35 24.96 -34.39
C ASN A 134 18.86 24.01 -35.52
N ILE A 135 17.71 24.26 -36.13
CA ILE A 135 17.43 23.70 -37.48
C ILE A 135 17.52 24.79 -38.53
N VAL A 136 18.59 25.58 -38.44
CA VAL A 136 19.03 26.49 -39.50
C VAL A 136 20.55 26.39 -39.60
N GLY A 137 21.01 25.15 -39.80
CA GLY A 137 22.32 24.90 -40.35
C GLY A 137 22.24 25.14 -41.84
N CYS A 138 22.41 26.39 -42.25
CA CYS A 138 22.68 26.80 -43.61
C CYS A 138 23.84 25.95 -44.19
N THR A 139 23.55 25.07 -45.15
CA THR A 139 24.59 24.46 -46.01
C THR A 139 24.45 24.87 -47.46
N SER A 140 23.57 25.83 -47.79
CA SER A 140 23.49 26.36 -49.15
C SER A 140 23.67 27.88 -49.12
N TYR A 141 24.94 28.28 -49.21
CA TYR A 141 25.30 29.58 -49.76
C TYR A 141 24.60 29.72 -51.11
N CYS A 142 23.46 30.41 -51.20
CA CYS A 142 23.02 31.16 -52.40
C CYS A 142 21.60 31.74 -52.38
N CYS A 143 20.78 31.62 -51.32
CA CYS A 143 19.43 32.22 -51.35
C CYS A 143 19.17 33.20 -50.19
N PRO A 144 18.94 34.50 -50.48
CA PRO A 144 18.55 35.47 -49.48
C PRO A 144 17.03 35.43 -49.21
N CYS A 145 16.66 35.59 -47.94
CA CYS A 145 15.35 36.06 -47.46
C CYS A 145 14.17 35.07 -47.43
N TYR A 146 14.26 34.01 -46.61
CA TYR A 146 13.07 33.52 -45.91
C TYR A 146 13.24 33.85 -44.42
N GLU A 147 12.37 34.70 -43.88
CA GLU A 147 12.22 34.86 -42.43
C GLU A 147 11.79 33.51 -41.85
N GLU A 148 12.73 32.81 -41.22
CA GLU A 148 12.43 31.58 -40.52
C GLU A 148 11.62 31.90 -39.27
N ALA A 149 10.31 31.73 -39.41
CA ALA A 149 9.38 31.84 -38.31
C ALA A 149 9.78 30.84 -37.21
N VAL A 150 10.08 31.38 -36.02
CA VAL A 150 10.29 30.60 -34.80
C VAL A 150 9.12 29.64 -34.63
N ASN A 151 9.41 28.33 -34.61
CA ASN A 151 8.37 27.33 -34.39
C ASN A 151 7.89 27.41 -32.93
N ALA A 152 6.81 28.15 -32.72
CA ALA A 152 6.21 28.39 -31.41
C ALA A 152 5.91 27.07 -30.66
N GLY A 153 5.58 25.98 -31.35
CA GLY A 153 5.35 24.68 -30.75
C GLY A 153 6.60 24.13 -30.04
N LYS A 154 7.77 24.16 -30.70
CA LYS A 154 9.04 23.69 -30.11
C LYS A 154 9.46 24.52 -28.90
N VAL A 155 9.25 25.83 -28.95
CA VAL A 155 9.53 26.75 -27.83
C VAL A 155 8.57 26.46 -26.67
N CYS A 156 7.28 26.28 -26.95
CA CYS A 156 6.30 25.87 -25.97
C CYS A 156 6.68 24.54 -25.31
N ASP A 157 7.14 23.54 -26.06
CA ASP A 157 7.53 22.24 -25.49
C ASP A 157 8.76 22.32 -24.59
N ALA A 158 9.78 23.07 -25.02
CA ALA A 158 11.00 23.29 -24.27
C ALA A 158 10.76 24.01 -22.92
N ILE A 159 9.68 24.80 -22.84
CA ILE A 159 9.32 25.57 -21.64
C ILE A 159 8.26 24.85 -20.80
N LEU A 160 7.14 24.46 -21.41
CA LEU A 160 5.95 23.97 -20.73
C LEU A 160 6.21 22.64 -20.03
N ARG A 161 6.93 21.71 -20.65
CA ARG A 161 7.14 20.38 -20.07
C ARG A 161 8.00 20.41 -18.79
N PRO A 162 9.16 21.09 -18.76
CA PRO A 162 9.90 21.28 -17.51
C PRO A 162 9.10 22.04 -16.45
N LEU A 163 8.30 23.03 -16.85
CA LEU A 163 7.44 23.76 -15.91
C LEU A 163 6.38 22.86 -15.29
N VAL A 164 5.69 22.03 -16.07
CA VAL A 164 4.62 21.17 -15.56
C VAL A 164 5.18 20.04 -14.70
N THR A 165 6.23 19.35 -15.14
CA THR A 165 6.88 18.30 -14.34
C THR A 165 7.55 18.87 -13.08
N GLY A 166 8.20 20.04 -13.20
CA GLY A 166 8.72 20.82 -12.08
C GLY A 166 7.61 21.24 -11.11
N PHE A 167 6.47 21.72 -11.61
CA PHE A 167 5.31 22.04 -10.78
C PHE A 167 4.78 20.81 -10.03
N GLY A 168 4.69 19.66 -10.69
CA GLY A 168 4.27 18.42 -10.04
C GLY A 168 5.18 18.01 -8.88
N LEU A 169 6.49 18.02 -9.10
CA LEU A 169 7.48 17.81 -8.03
C LEU A 169 7.39 18.88 -6.94
N TYR A 170 7.11 20.13 -7.31
CA TYR A 170 6.98 21.24 -6.36
C TYR A 170 5.80 21.02 -5.43
N VAL A 171 4.67 20.56 -5.95
CA VAL A 171 3.48 20.24 -5.14
C VAL A 171 3.81 19.16 -4.10
N PHE A 172 4.62 18.15 -4.45
CA PHE A 172 5.12 17.13 -3.50
C PHE A 172 6.04 17.71 -2.43
N ILE A 173 7.05 18.46 -2.84
CA ILE A 173 8.01 19.06 -1.90
C ILE A 173 7.30 20.07 -0.98
N HIS A 174 6.40 20.88 -1.53
CA HIS A 174 5.66 21.89 -0.79
C HIS A 174 4.71 21.25 0.24
N ARG A 175 4.05 20.14 -0.12
CA ARG A 175 3.08 19.42 0.72
C ARG A 175 3.67 18.21 1.43
N MET A 176 4.98 18.16 1.66
CA MET A 176 5.62 17.04 2.36
C MET A 176 5.10 16.80 3.79
N ASP A 177 4.43 17.77 4.42
CA ASP A 177 3.69 17.55 5.68
C ASP A 177 2.59 16.49 5.54
N ARG A 178 2.01 16.35 4.35
CA ARG A 178 0.98 15.33 4.05
C ARG A 178 1.58 14.04 3.54
N PHE A 179 2.85 14.08 3.11
CA PHE A 179 3.54 12.91 2.64
C PHE A 179 3.76 11.95 3.80
N SER A 180 3.46 10.68 3.57
CA SER A 180 3.65 9.62 4.56
C SER A 180 4.53 8.56 3.94
N VAL A 181 5.70 8.35 4.53
CA VAL A 181 6.65 7.31 4.13
C VAL A 181 6.09 5.90 4.41
N ASN A 182 4.99 5.78 5.13
CA ASN A 182 4.32 4.49 5.32
C ASN A 182 3.18 4.28 4.31
N ASN A 183 2.72 5.35 3.64
CA ASN A 183 1.69 5.25 2.64
C ASN A 183 2.30 4.88 1.27
N HIS A 184 2.01 3.66 0.80
CA HIS A 184 2.45 3.19 -0.50
C HIS A 184 2.00 4.11 -1.65
N LEU A 185 0.79 4.67 -1.59
CA LEU A 185 0.28 5.55 -2.64
C LEU A 185 1.17 6.79 -2.81
N HIS A 186 1.62 7.38 -1.71
CA HIS A 186 2.52 8.55 -1.74
C HIS A 186 3.89 8.21 -2.33
N LYS A 187 4.49 7.07 -1.94
CA LYS A 187 5.76 6.61 -2.52
C LYS A 187 5.67 6.43 -4.02
N TRP A 188 4.64 5.75 -4.48
CA TRP A 188 4.45 5.48 -5.90
C TRP A 188 4.12 6.76 -6.67
N SER A 189 3.34 7.68 -6.10
CA SER A 189 3.10 8.98 -6.73
C SER A 189 4.37 9.79 -6.94
N LEU A 190 5.25 9.82 -5.94
CA LEU A 190 6.55 10.48 -6.06
C LEU A 190 7.43 9.79 -7.11
N ALA A 191 7.49 8.46 -7.10
CA ALA A 191 8.24 7.69 -8.09
C ALA A 191 7.75 7.97 -9.52
N THR A 192 6.43 8.01 -9.74
CA THR A 192 5.83 8.35 -11.03
C THR A 192 6.16 9.77 -11.46
N LEU A 193 6.11 10.76 -10.56
CA LEU A 193 6.52 12.12 -10.90
C LEU A 193 8.01 12.23 -11.22
N CYS A 194 8.87 11.52 -10.49
CA CYS A 194 10.30 11.47 -10.82
C CYS A 194 10.52 10.85 -12.21
N CYS A 195 9.76 9.79 -12.55
CA CYS A 195 9.79 9.16 -13.87
C CYS A 195 9.33 10.13 -14.98
N LEU A 196 8.21 10.83 -14.77
CA LEU A 196 7.69 11.85 -15.70
C LEU A 196 8.63 13.04 -15.84
N ALA A 197 9.35 13.38 -14.78
CA ALA A 197 10.34 14.43 -14.80
C ALA A 197 11.65 14.01 -15.46
N LEU A 198 11.86 12.77 -15.93
CA LEU A 198 13.09 12.44 -16.65
C LEU A 198 13.16 13.21 -17.98
N PRO A 199 14.34 13.68 -18.41
CA PRO A 199 14.51 14.47 -19.62
C PRO A 199 14.51 13.61 -20.90
N LEU A 200 14.03 12.36 -20.86
CA LEU A 200 14.13 11.41 -21.97
C LEU A 200 13.47 11.90 -23.26
N CYS A 201 12.47 12.77 -23.16
CA CYS A 201 11.74 13.33 -24.29
C CYS A 201 12.19 14.76 -24.66
N ASP A 202 13.18 15.32 -23.96
CA ASP A 202 13.71 16.65 -24.29
C ASP A 202 14.54 16.57 -25.56
N GLY A 203 14.43 17.57 -26.44
CA GLY A 203 15.16 17.58 -27.70
C GLY A 203 16.68 17.48 -27.54
N SER A 204 17.20 17.97 -26.40
CA SER A 204 18.60 17.85 -26.03
C SER A 204 19.03 16.40 -25.79
N MET A 205 18.22 15.62 -25.06
CA MET A 205 18.50 14.22 -24.75
C MET A 205 18.29 13.32 -25.97
N GLU A 206 17.31 13.63 -26.82
CA GLU A 206 17.08 12.91 -28.07
C GLU A 206 18.32 12.96 -28.97
N HIS A 207 18.95 14.13 -29.13
CA HIS A 207 20.21 14.23 -29.88
C HIS A 207 21.34 13.43 -29.23
N VAL A 208 21.47 13.46 -27.91
CA VAL A 208 22.48 12.64 -27.21
C VAL A 208 22.20 11.15 -27.41
N LEU A 209 20.95 10.71 -27.30
CA LEU A 209 20.51 9.33 -27.54
C LEU A 209 20.80 8.90 -28.99
N ILE A 210 20.49 9.73 -29.98
CA ILE A 210 20.78 9.46 -31.40
C ILE A 210 22.29 9.34 -31.65
N LEU A 211 23.11 10.19 -31.03
CA LEU A 211 24.57 10.17 -31.20
C LEU A 211 25.24 8.98 -30.49
N THR A 212 24.67 8.50 -29.40
CA THR A 212 25.30 7.48 -28.54
C THR A 212 24.81 6.08 -28.81
N ILE A 213 23.66 5.91 -29.46
CA ILE A 213 22.97 4.63 -29.52
C ILE A 213 22.54 4.29 -30.95
N LYS A 214 22.55 2.99 -31.29
CA LYS A 214 22.13 2.48 -32.60
C LYS A 214 20.79 3.09 -33.07
N PRO A 215 20.68 3.41 -34.38
CA PRO A 215 19.43 3.90 -34.96
C PRO A 215 18.29 2.93 -34.64
N GLY A 216 17.16 3.47 -34.14
CA GLY A 216 15.98 2.72 -33.70
C GLY A 216 15.82 2.56 -32.18
N LEU A 217 16.90 2.58 -31.38
CA LEU A 217 16.76 2.45 -29.91
C LEU A 217 16.09 3.65 -29.22
N PRO A 218 16.27 4.91 -29.64
CA PRO A 218 15.61 6.04 -28.98
C PRO A 218 14.08 5.90 -28.93
N GLY A 219 13.48 5.37 -30.01
CA GLY A 219 12.06 5.07 -30.04
C GLY A 219 11.64 3.96 -29.08
N LEU A 220 12.47 2.92 -28.94
CA LEU A 220 12.24 1.87 -27.95
C LEU A 220 12.34 2.42 -26.51
N VAL A 221 13.33 3.26 -26.22
CA VAL A 221 13.48 3.89 -24.89
C VAL A 221 12.28 4.77 -24.57
N MET A 222 11.80 5.55 -25.53
CA MET A 222 10.57 6.35 -25.37
C MET A 222 9.38 5.45 -25.09
N LEU A 223 9.17 4.42 -25.92
CA LEU A 223 8.09 3.45 -25.74
C LEU A 223 8.11 2.81 -24.34
N LEU A 224 9.28 2.36 -23.89
CA LEU A 224 9.43 1.75 -22.56
C LEU A 224 9.14 2.74 -21.44
N TRP A 225 9.58 3.99 -21.58
CA TRP A 225 9.28 5.05 -20.61
C TRP A 225 7.79 5.35 -20.55
N GLU A 226 7.13 5.46 -21.70
CA GLU A 226 5.70 5.73 -21.79
C GLU A 226 4.85 4.59 -21.20
N VAL A 227 5.22 3.35 -21.52
CA VAL A 227 4.60 2.16 -20.91
C VAL A 227 4.81 2.16 -19.40
N LEU A 228 6.02 2.48 -18.92
CA LEU A 228 6.31 2.52 -17.49
C LEU A 228 5.46 3.57 -16.77
N CYS A 229 5.37 4.79 -17.30
CA CYS A 229 4.55 5.86 -16.74
C CYS A 229 3.07 5.46 -16.65
N ASN A 230 2.53 4.84 -17.70
CA ASN A 230 1.15 4.34 -17.72
C ASN A 230 0.92 3.19 -16.72
N VAL A 231 1.84 2.22 -16.65
CA VAL A 231 1.77 1.11 -15.69
C VAL A 231 1.80 1.62 -14.24
N LEU A 232 2.65 2.60 -13.95
CA LEU A 232 2.72 3.22 -12.63
C LEU A 232 1.41 3.91 -12.26
N GLN A 233 0.77 4.63 -13.20
CA GLN A 233 -0.53 5.26 -12.97
C GLN A 233 -1.65 4.23 -12.75
N VAL A 234 -1.71 3.18 -13.57
CA VAL A 234 -2.65 2.07 -13.39
C VAL A 234 -2.49 1.45 -12.01
N TYR A 235 -1.24 1.21 -11.58
CA TYR A 235 -0.95 0.66 -10.25
C TYR A 235 -1.38 1.60 -9.12
N MET A 236 -1.15 2.90 -9.26
CA MET A 236 -1.62 3.89 -8.29
C MET A 236 -3.15 3.89 -8.17
N THR A 237 -3.87 3.78 -9.29
CA THR A 237 -5.33 3.65 -9.29
C THR A 237 -5.78 2.36 -8.61
N ILE A 238 -5.07 1.23 -8.80
CA ILE A 238 -5.32 -0.02 -8.06
C ILE A 238 -5.19 0.20 -6.55
N LEU A 239 -4.13 0.87 -6.10
CA LEU A 239 -3.94 1.18 -4.67
C LEU A 239 -5.08 2.05 -4.14
N LYS A 240 -5.52 3.04 -4.92
CA LYS A 240 -6.65 3.91 -4.56
C LYS A 240 -7.96 3.12 -4.47
N LEU A 241 -8.23 2.21 -5.41
CA LEU A 241 -9.39 1.32 -5.33
C LEU A 241 -9.37 0.43 -4.09
N ARG A 242 -8.19 -0.11 -3.69
CA ARG A 242 -8.06 -0.86 -2.44
C ARG A 242 -8.37 0.01 -1.22
N ALA A 243 -7.88 1.25 -1.19
CA ALA A 243 -8.16 2.19 -0.11
C ALA A 243 -9.66 2.55 0.00
N LEU A 244 -10.39 2.53 -1.12
CA LEU A 244 -11.84 2.71 -1.15
C LEU A 244 -12.62 1.45 -0.77
N GLY A 245 -11.95 0.33 -0.45
CA GLY A 245 -12.59 -0.95 -0.12
C GLY A 245 -12.95 -1.83 -1.32
N TRP A 246 -12.59 -1.43 -2.54
CA TRP A 246 -12.90 -2.16 -3.79
C TRP A 246 -11.90 -3.30 -4.06
N HIS A 247 -11.68 -4.17 -3.06
CA HIS A 247 -10.63 -5.19 -3.10
C HIS A 247 -10.78 -6.18 -4.26
N ARG A 248 -12.01 -6.60 -4.59
CA ARG A 248 -12.27 -7.54 -5.69
C ARG A 248 -11.91 -6.92 -7.04
N THR A 249 -12.39 -5.70 -7.29
CA THR A 249 -12.07 -4.94 -8.51
C THR A 249 -10.58 -4.66 -8.61
N ALA A 250 -9.95 -4.21 -7.52
CA ALA A 250 -8.52 -3.97 -7.50
C ALA A 250 -7.69 -5.25 -7.76
N ARG A 251 -8.13 -6.40 -7.24
CA ARG A 251 -7.51 -7.70 -7.51
C ARG A 251 -7.68 -8.09 -8.98
N CYS A 252 -8.87 -7.91 -9.55
CA CYS A 252 -9.13 -8.14 -10.98
C CYS A 252 -8.20 -7.30 -11.85
N CYS A 253 -8.15 -5.98 -11.61
CA CYS A 253 -7.22 -5.08 -12.31
C CYS A 253 -5.76 -5.51 -12.14
N SER A 254 -5.35 -5.96 -10.94
CA SER A 254 -3.97 -6.42 -10.70
C SER A 254 -3.62 -7.64 -11.53
N VAL A 255 -4.54 -8.61 -11.65
CA VAL A 255 -4.34 -9.83 -12.45
C VAL A 255 -4.28 -9.48 -13.93
N LEU A 256 -5.22 -8.67 -14.43
CA LEU A 256 -5.24 -8.25 -15.83
C LEU A 256 -3.99 -7.43 -16.21
N SER A 257 -3.51 -6.54 -15.32
CA SER A 257 -2.25 -5.82 -15.55
C SER A 257 -1.05 -6.75 -15.58
N ALA A 258 -1.00 -7.77 -14.72
CA ALA A 258 0.08 -8.76 -14.74
C ALA A 258 0.07 -9.61 -16.02
N ILE A 259 -1.11 -10.03 -16.49
CA ILE A 259 -1.27 -10.72 -17.77
C ILE A 259 -0.79 -9.82 -18.91
N GLY A 260 -1.27 -8.57 -18.99
CA GLY A 260 -0.85 -7.63 -20.01
C GLY A 260 0.67 -7.41 -20.03
N LEU A 261 1.30 -7.21 -18.86
CA LEU A 261 2.75 -7.04 -18.77
C LEU A 261 3.51 -8.30 -19.23
N LEU A 262 3.02 -9.48 -18.88
CA LEU A 262 3.60 -10.75 -19.36
C LEU A 262 3.51 -10.84 -20.89
N CYS A 263 2.37 -10.49 -21.48
CA CYS A 263 2.19 -10.47 -22.93
C CYS A 263 3.18 -9.50 -23.60
N LEU A 264 3.35 -8.29 -23.04
CA LEU A 264 4.31 -7.32 -23.55
C LEU A 264 5.75 -7.85 -23.52
N VAL A 265 6.16 -8.47 -22.41
CA VAL A 265 7.50 -9.07 -22.29
C VAL A 265 7.72 -10.15 -23.35
N VAL A 266 6.72 -11.00 -23.58
CA VAL A 266 6.78 -12.02 -24.64
C VAL A 266 6.86 -11.38 -26.02
N THR A 267 6.05 -10.37 -26.33
CA THR A 267 6.12 -9.62 -27.59
C THR A 267 7.51 -9.03 -27.83
N VAL A 268 8.10 -8.39 -26.81
CA VAL A 268 9.45 -7.81 -26.91
C VAL A 268 10.52 -8.90 -27.08
N ALA A 269 10.41 -10.02 -26.37
CA ALA A 269 11.35 -11.12 -26.49
C ALA A 269 11.32 -11.75 -27.89
N ILE A 270 10.13 -11.94 -28.48
CA ILE A 270 9.98 -12.41 -29.85
C ILE A 270 10.57 -11.38 -30.82
N PHE A 271 10.25 -10.09 -30.66
CA PHE A 271 10.76 -9.02 -31.54
C PHE A 271 12.29 -8.92 -31.57
N VAL A 272 12.96 -9.19 -30.45
CA VAL A 272 14.43 -9.14 -30.34
C VAL A 272 15.10 -10.42 -30.86
N ALA A 273 14.37 -11.52 -31.01
CA ALA A 273 14.93 -12.79 -31.47
C ALA A 273 15.38 -12.70 -32.96
N PRO A 274 16.62 -13.07 -33.30
CA PRO A 274 17.21 -12.84 -34.63
C PRO A 274 16.69 -13.72 -35.78
N ASN A 275 15.75 -14.64 -35.55
CA ASN A 275 15.24 -15.59 -36.53
C ASN A 275 13.70 -15.62 -36.51
N ASN A 276 12.99 -14.78 -37.27
CA ASN A 276 11.53 -14.77 -37.21
C ASN A 276 10.86 -14.86 -38.59
N ASP A 277 10.37 -16.07 -38.88
CA ASP A 277 9.16 -16.34 -39.69
C ASP A 277 7.87 -16.25 -38.83
N THR A 278 7.94 -15.64 -37.63
CA THR A 278 6.87 -15.69 -36.60
C THR A 278 6.08 -14.39 -36.45
N ASP A 279 5.68 -13.76 -37.56
CA ASP A 279 4.89 -12.51 -37.52
C ASP A 279 3.53 -12.70 -36.81
N TYR A 280 2.84 -13.83 -37.03
CA TYR A 280 1.51 -14.07 -36.45
C TYR A 280 1.47 -14.11 -34.92
N HIS A 281 2.55 -14.59 -34.27
CA HIS A 281 2.58 -14.66 -32.81
C HIS A 281 2.74 -13.27 -32.18
N ILE A 282 3.51 -12.38 -32.82
CA ILE A 282 3.75 -11.01 -32.34
C ILE A 282 2.42 -10.24 -32.29
N GLU A 283 1.63 -10.31 -33.37
CA GLU A 283 0.33 -9.64 -33.46
C GLU A 283 -0.63 -10.11 -32.37
N LEU A 284 -0.75 -11.43 -32.15
CA LEU A 284 -1.67 -11.98 -31.16
C LEU A 284 -1.32 -11.54 -29.72
N PHE A 285 -0.05 -11.63 -29.33
CA PHE A 285 0.38 -11.20 -27.98
C PHE A 285 0.21 -9.69 -27.80
N PHE A 286 0.45 -8.90 -28.85
CA PHE A 286 0.26 -7.46 -28.83
C PHE A 286 -1.22 -7.07 -28.69
N ILE A 287 -2.12 -7.73 -29.44
CA ILE A 287 -3.58 -7.54 -29.32
C ILE A 287 -4.03 -7.89 -27.90
N MET A 288 -3.53 -9.00 -27.33
CA MET A 288 -3.88 -9.41 -25.96
C MET A 288 -3.36 -8.41 -24.92
N PHE A 289 -2.14 -7.87 -25.08
CA PHE A 289 -1.60 -6.81 -24.23
C PHE A 289 -2.51 -5.58 -24.25
N ILE A 290 -2.85 -5.08 -25.44
CA ILE A 290 -3.73 -3.93 -25.63
C ILE A 290 -5.12 -4.18 -25.04
N GLY A 291 -5.71 -5.36 -25.30
CA GLY A 291 -7.00 -5.75 -24.77
C GLY A 291 -7.05 -5.77 -23.24
N CYS A 292 -6.03 -6.37 -22.61
CA CYS A 292 -5.90 -6.37 -21.14
C CYS A 292 -5.77 -4.94 -20.60
N PHE A 293 -5.01 -4.08 -21.26
CA PHE A 293 -4.81 -2.71 -20.85
C PHE A 293 -6.11 -1.90 -20.90
N PHE A 294 -6.84 -1.93 -22.02
CA PHE A 294 -8.13 -1.25 -22.14
C PHE A 294 -9.17 -1.80 -21.16
N ALA A 295 -9.19 -3.12 -20.93
CA ALA A 295 -10.06 -3.72 -19.92
C ALA A 295 -9.77 -3.18 -18.52
N VAL A 296 -8.49 -3.08 -18.12
CA VAL A 296 -8.09 -2.51 -16.82
C VAL A 296 -8.54 -1.06 -16.71
N VAL A 297 -8.24 -0.23 -17.71
CA VAL A 297 -8.60 1.20 -17.75
C VAL A 297 -10.12 1.37 -17.67
N GLY A 298 -10.88 0.58 -18.43
CA GLY A 298 -12.35 0.60 -18.41
C GLY A 298 -12.93 0.21 -17.05
N ILE A 299 -12.44 -0.87 -16.45
CA ILE A 299 -12.86 -1.32 -15.11
C ILE A 299 -12.54 -0.26 -14.05
N GLN A 300 -11.35 0.36 -14.12
CA GLN A 300 -10.95 1.40 -13.18
C GLN A 300 -11.82 2.66 -13.30
N CYS A 301 -12.03 3.14 -14.53
CA CYS A 301 -12.90 4.29 -14.80
C CYS A 301 -14.32 4.02 -14.28
N TRP A 302 -14.90 2.87 -14.63
CA TRP A 302 -16.23 2.48 -14.16
C TRP A 302 -16.32 2.43 -12.62
N ALA A 303 -15.34 1.82 -11.97
CA ALA A 303 -15.31 1.70 -10.50
C ALA A 303 -15.20 3.06 -9.81
N LEU A 304 -14.33 3.96 -10.30
CA LEU A 304 -14.18 5.31 -9.77
C LEU A 304 -15.44 6.15 -9.98
N CYS A 305 -16.03 6.12 -11.18
CA CYS A 305 -17.31 6.79 -11.46
C CYS A 305 -18.41 6.30 -10.52
N ARG A 306 -18.55 4.98 -10.35
CA ARG A 306 -19.56 4.38 -9.48
C ARG A 306 -19.35 4.74 -8.01
N ALA A 307 -18.10 4.73 -7.53
CA ALA A 307 -17.77 5.17 -6.18
C ALA A 307 -18.15 6.66 -5.99
N ALA A 308 -17.77 7.52 -6.94
CA ALA A 308 -18.09 8.94 -6.90
C ALA A 308 -19.60 9.21 -6.93
N SER A 309 -20.38 8.53 -7.81
CA SER A 309 -21.84 8.67 -7.88
C SER A 309 -22.53 8.36 -6.55
N ARG A 310 -22.16 7.24 -5.92
CA ARG A 310 -22.75 6.82 -4.64
C ARG A 310 -22.50 7.83 -3.54
N VAL A 311 -21.27 8.34 -3.48
CA VAL A 311 -20.87 9.35 -2.52
C VAL A 311 -21.66 10.64 -2.71
N ILE A 312 -21.79 11.15 -3.95
CA ILE A 312 -22.55 12.37 -4.21
C ILE A 312 -24.01 12.23 -3.77
N MET A 313 -24.63 11.08 -3.99
CA MET A 313 -26.02 10.84 -3.62
C MET A 313 -26.23 10.84 -2.09
N GLN A 314 -25.23 10.38 -1.33
CA GLN A 314 -25.35 10.24 0.12
C GLN A 314 -24.80 11.45 0.91
N ALA A 315 -23.91 12.25 0.32
CA ALA A 315 -23.26 13.39 0.97
C ALA A 315 -24.14 14.66 1.07
N ARG A 316 -25.43 14.52 1.45
CA ARG A 316 -26.32 15.67 1.64
C ARG A 316 -25.85 16.52 2.83
N GLY A 317 -25.16 17.62 2.54
CA GLY A 317 -24.74 18.62 3.52
C GLY A 317 -23.24 18.65 3.86
N ASP A 318 -22.43 17.72 3.34
CA ASP A 318 -20.97 17.71 3.56
C ASP A 318 -20.22 18.13 2.28
N GLU A 319 -19.83 19.39 2.20
CA GLU A 319 -19.11 19.96 1.06
C GLU A 319 -17.74 19.29 0.82
N ALA A 320 -17.06 18.85 1.88
CA ALA A 320 -15.74 18.22 1.75
C ALA A 320 -15.85 16.83 1.11
N VAL A 321 -16.88 16.06 1.47
CA VAL A 321 -17.17 14.77 0.84
C VAL A 321 -17.58 14.96 -0.63
N ARG A 322 -18.41 15.97 -0.94
CA ARG A 322 -18.77 16.30 -2.33
C ARG A 322 -17.56 16.68 -3.18
N TRP A 323 -16.67 17.53 -2.65
CA TRP A 323 -15.43 17.89 -3.33
C TRP A 323 -14.55 16.66 -3.62
N THR A 324 -14.43 15.75 -2.66
CA THR A 324 -13.67 14.51 -2.86
C THR A 324 -14.31 13.62 -3.92
N ALA A 325 -15.63 13.56 -4.00
CA ALA A 325 -16.34 12.86 -5.06
C ALA A 325 -16.08 13.49 -6.45
N CYS A 326 -16.06 14.82 -6.54
CA CYS A 326 -15.68 15.52 -7.77
C CYS A 326 -14.24 15.17 -8.20
N LEU A 327 -13.30 15.11 -7.24
CA LEU A 327 -11.93 14.67 -7.53
C LEU A 327 -11.87 13.21 -7.99
N LEU A 328 -12.73 12.32 -7.47
CA LEU A 328 -12.85 10.94 -7.95
C LEU A 328 -13.38 10.87 -9.38
N TYR A 329 -14.36 11.71 -9.74
CA TYR A 329 -14.82 11.84 -11.13
C TYR A 329 -13.75 12.36 -12.07
N ALA A 330 -13.04 13.43 -11.68
CA ALA A 330 -11.92 13.95 -12.46
C ALA A 330 -10.88 12.85 -12.69
N ASN A 331 -10.56 12.08 -11.65
CA ASN A 331 -9.68 10.92 -11.74
C ASN A 331 -10.22 9.85 -12.71
N ALA A 332 -11.50 9.52 -12.62
CA ALA A 332 -12.14 8.55 -13.51
C ALA A 332 -12.05 8.97 -14.98
N CYS A 333 -12.13 10.27 -15.28
CA CYS A 333 -11.93 10.81 -16.63
C CYS A 333 -10.45 10.79 -17.08
N LEU A 334 -9.52 11.02 -16.15
CA LEU A 334 -8.09 11.06 -16.45
C LEU A 334 -7.49 9.66 -16.66
N VAL A 335 -8.02 8.64 -15.99
CA VAL A 335 -7.57 7.23 -16.13
C VAL A 335 -7.62 6.73 -17.58
N PRO A 336 -8.68 6.94 -18.38
CA PRO A 336 -8.69 6.60 -19.80
C PRO A 336 -8.02 7.65 -20.70
N LEU A 337 -8.08 8.93 -20.31
CA LEU A 337 -7.55 10.01 -21.15
C LEU A 337 -6.02 9.97 -21.26
N GLY A 338 -5.31 9.70 -20.15
CA GLY A 338 -3.85 9.61 -20.14
C GLY A 338 -3.34 8.60 -21.18
N PRO A 339 -3.70 7.31 -21.07
CA PRO A 339 -3.26 6.31 -22.02
C PRO A 339 -3.71 6.57 -23.46
N ALA A 340 -4.90 7.14 -23.67
CA ALA A 340 -5.35 7.52 -25.01
C ALA A 340 -4.42 8.57 -25.63
N LEU A 341 -4.03 9.60 -24.85
CA LEU A 341 -3.06 10.60 -25.28
C LEU A 341 -1.66 10.01 -25.48
N SER A 342 -1.25 9.05 -24.64
CA SER A 342 0.00 8.30 -24.81
C SER A 342 0.02 7.52 -26.12
N PHE A 343 -1.08 6.85 -26.49
CA PHE A 343 -1.18 6.14 -27.77
C PHE A 343 -1.13 7.08 -28.97
N VAL A 344 -1.82 8.23 -28.89
CA VAL A 344 -1.76 9.26 -29.95
C VAL A 344 -0.33 9.79 -30.07
N SER A 345 0.31 10.10 -28.94
CA SER A 345 1.68 10.61 -28.89
C SER A 345 2.70 9.59 -29.41
N LEU A 346 2.53 8.31 -29.07
CA LEU A 346 3.36 7.23 -29.56
C LEU A 346 3.17 6.99 -31.06
N GLY A 347 1.93 6.94 -31.54
CA GLY A 347 1.63 6.79 -32.97
C GLY A 347 2.23 7.93 -33.79
N ALA A 348 2.08 9.16 -33.29
CA ALA A 348 2.69 10.35 -33.88
C ALA A 348 4.22 10.29 -33.91
N PHE A 349 4.84 9.79 -32.83
CA PHE A 349 6.29 9.61 -32.75
C PHE A 349 6.79 8.55 -33.75
N LEU A 350 6.07 7.43 -33.89
CA LEU A 350 6.44 6.32 -34.78
C LEU A 350 6.27 6.65 -36.27
N GLN A 351 5.28 7.47 -36.62
CA GLN A 351 5.03 7.86 -38.01
C GLN A 351 6.11 8.80 -38.58
N ALA A 352 7.05 9.28 -37.76
CA ALA A 352 8.11 10.22 -38.15
C ALA A 352 7.61 11.51 -38.84
N ASP A 353 6.30 11.77 -38.79
CA ASP A 353 5.59 12.81 -39.56
C ASP A 353 5.84 14.25 -39.06
N GLY A 354 6.92 14.47 -38.31
CA GLY A 354 7.22 15.77 -37.72
C GLY A 354 6.09 16.28 -36.82
N LEU A 355 5.22 15.38 -36.33
CA LEU A 355 4.08 15.74 -35.50
C LEU A 355 4.58 16.57 -34.31
N PRO A 356 3.87 17.67 -33.98
CA PRO A 356 4.38 18.61 -33.01
C PRO A 356 4.55 17.90 -31.66
N ARG A 357 5.75 18.03 -31.08
CA ARG A 357 6.12 17.56 -29.74
C ARG A 357 5.16 18.05 -28.63
N THR A 358 4.26 18.97 -29.00
CA THR A 358 3.11 19.43 -28.23
C THR A 358 2.20 18.30 -27.80
N ALA A 359 1.99 17.25 -28.61
CA ALA A 359 1.17 16.10 -28.21
C ALA A 359 1.76 15.38 -26.98
N VAL A 360 3.07 15.10 -27.01
CA VAL A 360 3.79 14.50 -25.88
C VAL A 360 3.77 15.42 -24.66
N THR A 361 3.92 16.73 -24.85
CA THR A 361 3.87 17.70 -23.74
C THR A 361 2.48 17.77 -23.11
N VAL A 362 1.42 17.72 -23.92
CA VAL A 362 0.04 17.66 -23.45
C VAL A 362 -0.18 16.36 -22.67
N ASP A 363 0.24 15.22 -23.21
CA ASP A 363 0.16 13.93 -22.53
C ASP A 363 0.86 13.96 -21.15
N VAL A 364 2.14 14.34 -21.10
CA VAL A 364 2.89 14.50 -19.84
C VAL A 364 2.17 15.43 -18.87
N SER A 365 1.55 16.49 -19.37
CA SER A 365 0.80 17.42 -18.51
C SER A 365 -0.43 16.76 -17.88
N PHE A 366 -1.18 15.99 -18.65
CA PHE A 366 -2.31 15.21 -18.16
C PHE A 366 -1.86 14.14 -17.17
N GLN A 367 -0.75 13.45 -17.45
CA GLN A 367 -0.17 12.44 -16.58
C GLN A 367 0.29 13.03 -15.24
N VAL A 368 1.00 14.16 -15.25
CA VAL A 368 1.39 14.88 -14.03
C VAL A 368 0.15 15.26 -13.22
N PHE A 369 -0.86 15.83 -13.86
CA PHE A 369 -2.10 16.23 -13.19
C PHE A 369 -2.84 15.03 -12.58
N ASN A 370 -2.92 13.91 -13.32
CA ASN A 370 -3.50 12.67 -12.85
C ASN A 370 -2.78 12.14 -11.61
N VAL A 371 -1.44 12.11 -11.61
CA VAL A 371 -0.64 11.67 -10.46
C VAL A 371 -0.89 12.55 -9.23
N ILE A 372 -0.95 13.87 -9.41
CA ILE A 372 -1.22 14.81 -8.32
C ILE A 372 -2.64 14.59 -7.75
N ILE A 373 -3.66 14.36 -8.58
CA ILE A 373 -5.02 14.03 -8.11
C ILE A 373 -5.09 12.65 -7.46
N LEU A 374 -4.44 11.63 -8.04
CA LEU A 374 -4.38 10.28 -7.51
C LEU A 374 -3.76 10.25 -6.12
N SER A 375 -2.69 11.01 -5.92
CA SER A 375 -1.96 11.09 -4.65
C SER A 375 -2.76 11.66 -3.49
N GLY A 376 -3.88 12.34 -3.76
CA GLY A 376 -4.67 13.02 -2.74
C GLY A 376 -4.02 14.27 -2.14
N MET A 377 -2.95 14.78 -2.77
CA MET A 377 -2.29 15.98 -2.31
C MET A 377 -2.95 17.29 -2.78
N VAL A 378 -3.86 17.22 -3.76
CA VAL A 378 -4.69 18.37 -4.19
C VAL A 378 -5.86 18.57 -3.22
N GLY A 379 -5.95 19.77 -2.65
CA GLY A 379 -7.05 20.17 -1.76
C GLY A 379 -6.59 21.09 -0.63
N SER A 380 -7.46 22.00 -0.21
CA SER A 380 -7.23 22.87 0.96
C SER A 380 -7.09 22.02 2.23
N THR A 381 -7.96 21.02 2.39
CA THR A 381 -7.93 20.06 3.50
C THR A 381 -7.04 18.86 3.12
N PRO A 382 -6.14 18.39 4.00
CA PRO A 382 -5.53 17.07 3.79
C PRO A 382 -6.67 16.07 3.64
N MET A 383 -6.60 15.19 2.65
CA MET A 383 -7.60 14.14 2.46
C MET A 383 -7.59 13.30 3.73
N ASN A 384 -8.49 13.61 4.67
CA ASN A 384 -8.51 12.99 5.98
C ASN A 384 -8.82 11.52 5.75
N LEU A 385 -8.02 10.63 6.34
CA LEU A 385 -8.25 9.20 6.28
C LEU A 385 -9.68 8.87 6.74
N GLU A 386 -10.22 9.66 7.67
CA GLU A 386 -11.61 9.61 8.09
C GLU A 386 -12.61 9.96 6.97
N THR A 387 -12.33 10.95 6.12
CA THR A 387 -13.17 11.27 4.96
C THR A 387 -13.10 10.12 3.93
N LEU A 388 -11.92 9.53 3.71
CA LEU A 388 -11.77 8.34 2.87
C LEU A 388 -12.48 7.11 3.44
N GLN A 389 -12.45 6.94 4.76
CA GLN A 389 -13.19 5.87 5.45
C GLN A 389 -14.70 6.10 5.37
N LYS A 390 -15.16 7.35 5.58
CA LYS A 390 -16.55 7.73 5.33
C LYS A 390 -16.92 7.43 3.88
N LEU A 391 -16.11 7.84 2.90
CA LEU A 391 -16.30 7.54 1.49
C LEU A 391 -16.40 6.03 1.22
N ALA A 392 -15.50 5.24 1.81
CA ALA A 392 -15.52 3.78 1.69
C ALA A 392 -16.80 3.18 2.28
N ALA A 393 -17.23 3.63 3.45
CA ALA A 393 -18.48 3.22 4.11
C ALA A 393 -19.71 3.56 3.24
N HIS A 394 -19.76 4.79 2.74
CA HIS A 394 -20.83 5.29 1.86
C HIS A 394 -20.85 4.57 0.50
N SER A 395 -19.68 4.19 -0.02
CA SER A 395 -19.58 3.48 -1.30
C SER A 395 -20.17 2.06 -1.27
N GLY A 396 -20.52 1.53 -0.08
CA GLY A 396 -21.35 0.33 0.09
C GLY A 396 -20.73 -0.97 -0.41
N PHE A 397 -19.39 -1.08 -0.38
CA PHE A 397 -18.67 -2.27 -0.88
C PHE A 397 -17.53 -2.78 0.01
N GLY A 398 -17.43 -2.33 1.26
CA GLY A 398 -16.68 -3.08 2.25
C GLY A 398 -17.38 -4.42 2.51
N LEU A 399 -16.63 -5.52 2.50
CA LEU A 399 -17.09 -6.85 2.96
C LEU A 399 -17.53 -6.88 4.43
N THR A 400 -17.54 -5.73 5.11
CA THR A 400 -18.33 -5.47 6.31
C THR A 400 -19.66 -4.86 5.86
N SER A 401 -20.65 -5.72 5.67
CA SER A 401 -22.05 -5.30 5.65
C SER A 401 -22.30 -4.28 6.76
N GLY A 402 -22.73 -3.08 6.40
CA GLY A 402 -23.78 -2.31 7.07
C GLY A 402 -23.58 -1.79 8.49
N ASN A 403 -22.99 -2.54 9.40
CA ASN A 403 -22.71 -2.09 10.75
C ASN A 403 -21.22 -1.80 10.85
N LYS A 404 -20.88 -0.52 11.05
CA LYS A 404 -19.73 -0.17 11.91
C LYS A 404 -19.79 -1.18 13.04
N ARG A 405 -18.87 -2.15 13.09
CA ARG A 405 -18.84 -3.10 14.21
C ARG A 405 -18.67 -2.20 15.42
N VAL A 406 -19.77 -1.97 16.13
CA VAL A 406 -19.75 -1.16 17.32
C VAL A 406 -18.97 -2.02 18.30
N PRO A 407 -17.89 -1.49 18.92
CA PRO A 407 -17.21 -2.24 19.95
C PRO A 407 -18.27 -2.70 20.96
N PHE A 408 -18.46 -4.01 21.04
CA PHE A 408 -19.44 -4.61 21.92
C PHE A 408 -18.65 -5.27 23.06
N PRO A 409 -18.61 -4.64 24.25
CA PRO A 409 -17.83 -5.14 25.39
C PRO A 409 -18.45 -6.39 26.04
N GLY A 410 -19.60 -6.87 25.53
CA GLY A 410 -20.47 -7.80 26.23
C GLY A 410 -21.61 -7.07 26.94
N HIS A 411 -22.65 -7.81 27.30
CA HIS A 411 -23.80 -7.35 28.07
C HIS A 411 -24.27 -8.47 29.00
N ILE A 412 -24.04 -8.34 30.31
CA ILE A 412 -24.50 -9.33 31.30
C ILE A 412 -25.68 -8.75 32.08
N SER A 413 -26.88 -9.28 31.82
CA SER A 413 -28.10 -8.90 32.53
C SER A 413 -28.24 -9.71 33.81
N ARG A 414 -28.65 -9.08 34.92
CA ARG A 414 -28.82 -9.78 36.22
C ARG A 414 -30.03 -10.73 36.25
N GLY A 415 -31.02 -10.50 35.39
CA GLY A 415 -32.25 -11.28 35.35
C GLY A 415 -32.28 -12.36 34.27
N ALA A 416 -31.28 -12.40 33.39
CA ALA A 416 -31.21 -13.41 32.33
C ALA A 416 -30.91 -14.79 32.93
N ALA A 417 -31.59 -15.82 32.43
CA ALA A 417 -31.32 -17.22 32.76
C ALA A 417 -30.17 -17.80 31.91
N ASP A 418 -30.00 -17.29 30.69
CA ASP A 418 -29.08 -17.82 29.70
C ASP A 418 -28.03 -16.79 29.29
N CYS A 419 -26.82 -17.25 28.96
CA CYS A 419 -25.70 -16.43 28.52
C CYS A 419 -24.97 -17.04 27.32
N VAL A 420 -24.90 -16.31 26.19
CA VAL A 420 -24.09 -16.72 25.05
C VAL A 420 -22.63 -16.32 25.27
N VAL A 421 -21.79 -17.33 25.49
CA VAL A 421 -20.37 -17.14 25.84
C VAL A 421 -19.41 -17.31 24.67
N SER A 422 -19.82 -17.97 23.58
CA SER A 422 -19.05 -18.03 22.35
C SER A 422 -19.96 -18.05 21.13
N PHE A 423 -19.64 -17.20 20.14
CA PHE A 423 -20.45 -17.03 18.93
C PHE A 423 -19.58 -16.93 17.66
N PRO A 424 -19.96 -17.60 16.55
CA PRO A 424 -19.17 -17.60 15.33
C PRO A 424 -19.28 -16.28 14.58
N GLY A 425 -18.20 -15.47 14.61
CA GLY A 425 -18.14 -14.15 13.98
C GLY A 425 -18.31 -14.11 12.45
N LYS A 426 -18.48 -15.26 11.78
CA LYS A 426 -18.85 -15.38 10.36
C LYS A 426 -20.30 -14.96 10.11
N TYR A 427 -21.19 -15.11 11.09
CA TYR A 427 -22.63 -14.87 10.95
C TYR A 427 -23.01 -13.50 11.54
N SER A 428 -22.57 -12.43 10.89
CA SER A 428 -22.78 -11.06 11.39
C SER A 428 -24.26 -10.69 11.52
N GLU A 429 -25.12 -11.16 10.62
CA GLU A 429 -26.56 -10.86 10.66
C GLU A 429 -27.24 -11.49 11.88
N LEU A 430 -26.87 -12.73 12.22
CA LEU A 430 -27.36 -13.39 13.44
C LEU A 430 -26.79 -12.72 14.69
N TRP A 431 -25.53 -12.29 14.65
CA TRP A 431 -24.94 -11.51 15.74
C TRP A 431 -25.65 -10.17 15.96
N ASP A 432 -26.01 -9.45 14.89
CA ASP A 432 -26.76 -8.20 15.00
C ASP A 432 -28.14 -8.44 15.63
N LYS A 433 -28.83 -9.53 15.28
CA LYS A 433 -30.07 -9.97 15.95
C LYS A 433 -29.82 -10.26 17.44
N ALA A 434 -28.74 -10.98 17.77
CA ALA A 434 -28.37 -11.29 19.14
C ALA A 434 -28.20 -10.01 19.99
N VAL A 435 -27.43 -9.05 19.48
CA VAL A 435 -27.18 -7.76 20.15
C VAL A 435 -28.47 -6.96 20.31
N SER A 436 -29.37 -6.99 19.31
CA SER A 436 -30.68 -6.32 19.43
C SER A 436 -31.60 -6.95 20.48
N SER A 437 -31.35 -8.21 20.85
CA SER A 437 -32.13 -8.97 21.84
C SER A 437 -31.38 -9.14 23.18
N ALA A 438 -30.32 -8.38 23.43
CA ALA A 438 -29.47 -8.52 24.62
C ALA A 438 -30.19 -8.25 25.95
N ASP A 439 -31.40 -7.69 25.92
CA ASP A 439 -32.23 -7.54 27.13
C ASP A 439 -32.89 -8.86 27.57
N ALA A 440 -33.09 -9.81 26.64
CA ALA A 440 -33.72 -11.09 26.92
C ALA A 440 -32.74 -12.14 27.49
N PHE A 441 -31.45 -12.06 27.11
CA PHE A 441 -30.41 -12.98 27.57
C PHE A 441 -29.04 -12.28 27.60
N SER A 442 -28.11 -12.82 28.39
CA SER A 442 -26.77 -12.26 28.50
C SER A 442 -25.89 -12.59 27.28
N LEU A 443 -25.00 -11.69 26.91
CA LEU A 443 -23.98 -11.85 25.87
C LEU A 443 -22.59 -11.60 26.47
N ALA A 444 -21.82 -12.66 26.77
CA ALA A 444 -20.44 -12.49 27.22
C ALA A 444 -19.45 -12.26 26.08
N CYS A 445 -19.83 -12.62 24.85
CA CYS A 445 -19.03 -12.46 23.64
C CYS A 445 -18.59 -11.00 23.45
N VAL A 446 -17.29 -10.80 23.22
CA VAL A 446 -16.69 -9.47 23.07
C VAL A 446 -16.24 -9.26 21.63
N PHE A 447 -16.75 -8.21 20.99
CA PHE A 447 -16.31 -7.77 19.67
C PHE A 447 -15.72 -6.37 19.77
N LEU A 448 -14.44 -6.25 20.12
CA LEU A 448 -13.71 -4.98 20.09
C LEU A 448 -13.15 -4.75 18.69
N THR A 449 -13.87 -4.05 17.81
CA THR A 449 -13.23 -3.52 16.61
C THR A 449 -12.74 -2.11 16.86
N ASP A 450 -11.48 -1.87 16.48
CA ASP A 450 -11.14 -0.79 15.54
C ASP A 450 -9.66 -0.92 15.13
N ALA A 451 -9.41 -0.80 13.82
CA ALA A 451 -8.13 -0.84 13.10
C ALA A 451 -7.46 -2.21 12.87
N ASP A 452 -6.71 -2.28 11.75
CA ASP A 452 -6.01 -3.44 11.14
C ASP A 452 -5.06 -4.24 12.07
N ARG A 453 -4.98 -3.82 13.33
CA ARG A 453 -4.49 -4.54 14.50
C ARG A 453 -5.19 -3.88 15.68
N ALA A 454 -6.00 -4.63 16.43
CA ALA A 454 -6.50 -4.16 17.72
C ALA A 454 -5.30 -3.65 18.55
N PRO A 455 -5.18 -2.33 18.85
CA PRO A 455 -4.08 -1.80 19.66
C PRO A 455 -4.08 -2.40 21.09
N TRP A 456 -5.15 -3.10 21.45
CA TRP A 456 -5.47 -3.68 22.74
C TRP A 456 -4.88 -5.08 23.02
N GLY A 457 -4.26 -5.76 22.04
CA GLY A 457 -3.67 -7.09 22.25
C GLY A 457 -4.66 -8.11 22.86
N CYS A 458 -4.26 -8.80 23.94
CA CYS A 458 -5.08 -9.82 24.64
C CYS A 458 -6.21 -9.25 25.53
N GLN A 459 -6.46 -7.92 25.54
CA GLN A 459 -7.48 -7.33 26.42
C GLN A 459 -8.90 -7.85 26.17
N TRP A 460 -9.22 -8.24 24.93
CA TRP A 460 -10.52 -8.84 24.61
C TRP A 460 -10.80 -10.10 25.45
N PHE A 461 -9.76 -10.88 25.75
CA PHE A 461 -9.89 -12.14 26.48
C PHE A 461 -10.17 -11.89 27.96
N GLU A 462 -9.52 -10.90 28.57
CA GLU A 462 -9.79 -10.53 29.97
C GLU A 462 -11.19 -9.96 30.14
N GLU A 463 -11.66 -9.15 29.18
CA GLU A 463 -13.02 -8.61 29.20
C GLU A 463 -14.06 -9.74 29.02
N TRP A 464 -13.84 -10.64 28.05
CA TRP A 464 -14.68 -11.82 27.84
C TRP A 464 -14.73 -12.70 29.08
N LYS A 465 -13.56 -13.01 29.66
CA LYS A 465 -13.43 -13.84 30.87
C LYS A 465 -14.21 -13.21 32.04
N ARG A 466 -14.08 -11.90 32.25
CA ARG A 466 -14.84 -11.18 33.28
C ARG A 466 -16.35 -11.33 33.08
N ASN A 467 -16.83 -11.27 31.85
CA ASN A 467 -18.24 -11.46 31.53
C ASN A 467 -18.71 -12.90 31.79
N VAL A 468 -17.89 -13.89 31.44
CA VAL A 468 -18.16 -15.32 31.72
C VAL A 468 -18.20 -15.58 33.22
N ASP A 469 -17.19 -15.11 33.97
CA ASP A 469 -17.12 -15.27 35.43
C ASP A 469 -18.38 -14.65 36.07
N ARG A 470 -18.80 -13.47 35.58
CA ARG A 470 -20.01 -12.80 36.07
C ARG A 470 -21.29 -13.56 35.74
N ALA A 471 -21.40 -14.13 34.54
CA ALA A 471 -22.55 -14.95 34.16
C ALA A 471 -22.63 -16.23 35.02
N ALA A 472 -21.48 -16.85 35.32
CA ALA A 472 -21.39 -18.02 36.19
C ALA A 472 -21.74 -17.70 37.65
N GLU A 473 -21.30 -16.55 38.18
CA GLU A 473 -21.71 -16.05 39.52
C GLU A 473 -23.23 -15.87 39.62
N LEU A 474 -23.86 -15.45 38.53
CA LEU A 474 -25.31 -15.29 38.42
C LEU A 474 -26.04 -16.60 38.10
N GLN A 475 -25.33 -17.73 38.04
CA GLN A 475 -25.85 -19.07 37.74
C GLN A 475 -26.59 -19.16 36.39
N GLN A 476 -26.13 -18.38 35.40
CA GLN A 476 -26.69 -18.42 34.06
C GLN A 476 -26.23 -19.67 33.31
N THR A 477 -27.10 -20.26 32.50
CA THR A 477 -26.71 -21.34 31.58
C THR A 477 -25.80 -20.77 30.50
N LEU A 478 -24.61 -21.33 30.33
CA LEU A 478 -23.67 -20.86 29.32
C LEU A 478 -23.92 -21.57 27.99
N HIS A 479 -23.94 -20.83 26.88
CA HIS A 479 -24.19 -21.36 25.53
C HIS A 479 -23.00 -21.10 24.59
N VAL A 480 -22.59 -22.14 23.86
CA VAL A 480 -21.53 -22.10 22.84
C VAL A 480 -22.12 -22.48 21.49
N PHE A 481 -22.04 -21.56 20.51
CA PHE A 481 -22.48 -21.81 19.14
C PHE A 481 -21.30 -22.16 18.24
N TYR A 482 -21.44 -23.27 17.51
CA TYR A 482 -20.48 -23.78 16.53
C TYR A 482 -20.86 -23.36 15.11
N PHE A 483 -19.92 -23.44 14.17
CA PHE A 483 -20.23 -23.37 12.74
C PHE A 483 -21.24 -24.44 12.34
N GLN A 484 -21.95 -24.15 11.25
CA GLN A 484 -22.94 -25.04 10.67
C GLN A 484 -22.41 -26.48 10.48
N ASP A 485 -23.23 -27.44 10.91
CA ASP A 485 -23.02 -28.89 10.87
C ASP A 485 -21.73 -29.34 11.59
N SER A 486 -21.27 -28.55 12.57
CA SER A 486 -19.96 -28.73 13.23
C SER A 486 -20.02 -28.65 14.75
N LYS A 487 -21.21 -28.84 15.35
CA LYS A 487 -21.40 -28.92 16.80
C LYS A 487 -20.42 -29.92 17.45
N GLY A 488 -19.72 -29.44 18.49
CA GLY A 488 -18.74 -30.22 19.26
C GLY A 488 -17.36 -30.39 18.60
N LYS A 489 -17.17 -29.95 17.35
CA LYS A 489 -15.89 -30.08 16.63
C LYS A 489 -14.95 -28.90 16.90
N GLY A 490 -13.64 -29.15 16.86
CA GLY A 490 -12.62 -28.09 16.95
C GLY A 490 -12.24 -27.67 18.36
N LYS A 491 -12.69 -28.40 19.40
CA LYS A 491 -12.20 -28.24 20.78
C LYS A 491 -10.72 -28.58 20.88
N MET A 492 -10.03 -27.91 21.79
CA MET A 492 -8.64 -28.17 22.11
C MET A 492 -8.43 -28.10 23.62
N HIS A 493 -7.52 -28.90 24.14
CA HIS A 493 -7.08 -28.73 25.53
C HIS A 493 -6.34 -27.39 25.69
N TRP A 494 -6.55 -26.69 26.80
CA TRP A 494 -5.95 -25.38 27.06
C TRP A 494 -4.43 -25.37 26.87
N ASP A 495 -3.74 -26.39 27.38
CA ASP A 495 -2.28 -26.48 27.30
C ASP A 495 -1.75 -26.71 25.88
N GLN A 496 -2.61 -27.14 24.95
CA GLN A 496 -2.26 -27.32 23.55
C GLN A 496 -2.42 -26.04 22.72
N LEU A 497 -3.04 -24.98 23.25
CA LEU A 497 -3.22 -23.71 22.53
C LEU A 497 -1.88 -23.06 22.17
N ALA A 498 -0.84 -23.26 22.98
CA ALA A 498 0.51 -22.76 22.67
C ALA A 498 1.19 -23.54 21.52
N ASN A 499 0.75 -24.77 21.24
CA ASN A 499 1.34 -25.62 20.21
C ASN A 499 0.77 -25.28 18.82
N GLU A 500 1.60 -24.70 17.95
CA GLU A 500 1.20 -24.26 16.62
C GLU A 500 0.77 -25.42 15.71
N LYS A 501 1.41 -26.59 15.82
CA LYS A 501 1.03 -27.79 15.05
C LYS A 501 -0.34 -28.32 15.48
N ALA A 502 -0.61 -28.35 16.79
CA ALA A 502 -1.91 -28.74 17.33
C ALA A 502 -3.01 -27.77 16.89
N ARG A 503 -2.76 -26.45 16.96
CA ARG A 503 -3.70 -25.43 16.46
C ARG A 503 -3.98 -25.57 14.97
N HIS A 504 -2.96 -25.83 14.15
CA HIS A 504 -3.15 -26.03 12.71
C HIS A 504 -3.94 -27.31 12.40
N ALA A 505 -3.73 -28.39 13.16
CA ALA A 505 -4.48 -29.61 13.01
C ALA A 505 -5.96 -29.40 13.37
N ALA A 506 -6.24 -28.79 14.53
CA ALA A 506 -7.61 -28.51 14.97
C ALA A 506 -8.38 -27.63 13.97
N ARG A 507 -7.72 -26.64 13.36
CA ARG A 507 -8.33 -25.71 12.40
C ARG A 507 -8.81 -26.35 11.08
N LYS A 508 -8.30 -27.51 10.69
CA LYS A 508 -8.66 -28.12 9.38
C LYS A 508 -10.08 -28.66 9.33
N ASP A 509 -10.64 -29.05 10.48
CA ASP A 509 -12.00 -29.58 10.63
C ASP A 509 -12.68 -28.97 11.87
N SER A 510 -12.46 -27.67 12.06
CA SER A 510 -12.92 -26.96 13.26
C SER A 510 -14.35 -26.47 13.09
N GLY A 511 -15.22 -26.79 14.05
CA GLY A 511 -16.49 -26.13 14.26
C GLY A 511 -16.39 -24.78 14.97
N LEU A 512 -15.18 -24.36 15.37
CA LEU A 512 -14.92 -23.14 16.14
C LEU A 512 -14.00 -22.19 15.38
N GLY A 513 -14.25 -20.89 15.50
CA GLY A 513 -13.30 -19.84 15.12
C GLY A 513 -12.05 -19.84 16.01
N ALA A 514 -10.98 -19.18 15.56
CA ALA A 514 -9.71 -19.18 16.28
C ALA A 514 -9.79 -18.61 17.71
N SER A 515 -10.62 -17.58 17.95
CA SER A 515 -10.90 -17.07 19.29
C SER A 515 -11.77 -18.03 20.08
N GLN A 516 -12.83 -18.56 19.45
CA GLN A 516 -13.76 -19.50 20.06
C GLN A 516 -13.07 -20.77 20.56
N THR A 517 -12.07 -21.29 19.84
CA THR A 517 -11.28 -22.43 20.32
C THR A 517 -10.59 -22.12 21.65
N ALA A 518 -10.08 -20.90 21.84
CA ALA A 518 -9.47 -20.49 23.11
C ALA A 518 -10.53 -20.26 24.20
N GLU A 519 -11.68 -19.68 23.85
CA GLU A 519 -12.82 -19.48 24.74
C GLU A 519 -13.32 -20.82 25.32
N VAL A 520 -13.60 -21.79 24.44
CA VAL A 520 -14.10 -23.12 24.83
C VAL A 520 -13.04 -23.90 25.62
N ALA A 521 -11.78 -23.86 25.19
CA ALA A 521 -10.69 -24.49 25.94
C ALA A 521 -10.52 -23.89 27.34
N TYR A 522 -10.79 -22.59 27.52
CA TYR A 522 -10.76 -21.95 28.83
C TYR A 522 -11.91 -22.49 29.72
N LEU A 523 -13.14 -22.51 29.20
CA LEU A 523 -14.31 -23.04 29.92
C LEU A 523 -14.08 -24.49 30.39
N ASP A 524 -13.55 -25.34 29.50
CA ASP A 524 -13.18 -26.72 29.82
C ASP A 524 -12.12 -26.80 30.92
N LYS A 525 -11.09 -25.93 30.85
CA LYS A 525 -10.00 -25.89 31.85
C LYS A 525 -10.50 -25.54 33.25
N ILE A 526 -11.42 -24.57 33.35
CA ILE A 526 -11.94 -24.11 34.64
C ILE A 526 -13.15 -24.93 35.13
N GLY A 527 -13.62 -25.89 34.32
CA GLY A 527 -14.69 -26.82 34.70
C GLY A 527 -16.09 -26.20 34.67
N LEU A 528 -16.32 -25.15 33.87
CA LEU A 528 -17.66 -24.59 33.69
C LEU A 528 -18.45 -25.40 32.66
N SER A 529 -19.65 -25.84 33.02
CA SER A 529 -20.55 -26.52 32.08
C SER A 529 -21.23 -25.53 31.13
N TYR A 530 -21.41 -25.92 29.88
CA TYR A 530 -22.10 -25.15 28.86
C TYR A 530 -22.90 -26.05 27.92
N VAL A 531 -23.93 -25.49 27.29
CA VAL A 531 -24.75 -26.14 26.26
C VAL A 531 -24.18 -25.82 24.89
N GLU A 532 -24.04 -26.85 24.08
CA GLU A 532 -23.49 -26.75 22.72
C GLU A 532 -24.60 -26.67 21.69
N HIS A 533 -24.48 -25.73 20.77
CA HIS A 533 -25.44 -25.50 19.71
C HIS A 533 -24.78 -25.46 18.34
N ASP A 534 -25.49 -25.97 17.34
CA ASP A 534 -25.20 -25.59 15.97
C ASP A 534 -25.73 -24.16 15.71
N ILE A 535 -25.05 -23.36 14.89
CA ILE A 535 -25.52 -22.01 14.57
C ILE A 535 -26.91 -21.99 13.93
N MET A 536 -27.30 -23.07 13.25
CA MET A 536 -28.64 -23.20 12.67
C MET A 536 -29.75 -23.26 13.73
N GLU A 537 -29.41 -23.59 14.98
CA GLU A 537 -30.35 -23.60 16.12
C GLU A 537 -30.56 -22.20 16.72
N PHE A 538 -29.80 -21.19 16.29
CA PHE A 538 -29.78 -19.89 16.96
C PHE A 538 -31.11 -19.12 16.89
N GLU A 539 -31.85 -19.21 15.79
CA GLU A 539 -33.15 -18.53 15.69
C GLU A 539 -34.22 -19.18 16.60
N ALA A 540 -34.16 -20.51 16.74
CA ALA A 540 -35.01 -21.23 17.70
C ALA A 540 -34.64 -20.86 19.14
N PHE A 541 -33.35 -20.76 19.44
CA PHE A 541 -32.86 -20.24 20.72
C PHE A 541 -33.39 -18.83 21.00
N LEU A 542 -33.29 -17.88 20.05
CA LEU A 542 -33.80 -16.52 20.24
C LEU A 542 -35.31 -16.51 20.55
N THR A 543 -36.07 -17.35 19.84
CA THR A 543 -37.53 -17.45 20.02
C THR A 543 -37.91 -18.03 21.38
N SER A 544 -37.07 -18.86 22.00
CA SER A 544 -37.34 -19.37 23.35
C SER A 544 -37.05 -18.38 24.47
N GLN A 545 -36.35 -17.27 24.17
CA GLN A 545 -35.99 -16.22 25.15
C GLN A 545 -36.97 -15.04 25.16
N THR A 546 -37.80 -14.92 24.13
CA THR A 546 -38.87 -13.91 24.01
C THR A 546 -40.19 -14.45 24.49
#